data_AF-W2R693-F1
#
_entry.id   AF-W2R693-F1
#
_cell.length_a   1.000
_cell.length_b   1.000
_cell.length_c   1.000
_cell.angle_alpha   90.00
_cell.angle_beta   90.00
_cell.angle_gamma   90.00
#
_symmetry.space_group_name_H-M   'P 1'
#
loop_
_entity.id
_entity.type
_entity.pdbx_description
1 polymer ?
#
loop_
_entity_poly.entity_id
_entity_poly.type
_entity_poly.pdbx_seq_one_letter_code
_entity_poly.pdbx_strand_id
1 'polypeptide(L)'
;MNTLCESGDLDAKSATALWVAMLARQNQQLPTTSGKRVVVMDSYYTRHSFAKHILQITSGEIRVVVESAVVALDGADHGSWKLVAAIEPVDNVKEAEKAHKQNQKHLKKSEKTPFVPQLQRSPHAGYIVFRDKRVVLFYTNDLAVTPLEDILDGSAPEAQACCRGISFVQRWTGTKVFRRSNVRAPTHVAIYNKFMNDVDRFDQMRSTNPTRRRGKRLHMSIFTWLLDLAIHNAFTLSQTFSDGNGTGKSIRSAKEEIVAALVSA
;
A
#
# COMPACT_ATOMS: atom_id res chain seq x y z
N MET A 1 18.34 3.88 17.58
CA MET A 1 17.47 2.71 17.34
C MET A 1 16.75 2.23 18.61
N ASN A 2 17.20 2.54 19.82
CA ASN A 2 16.60 2.01 21.06
C ASN A 2 15.32 2.71 21.55
N THR A 3 14.94 3.87 21.01
CA THR A 3 13.82 4.67 21.55
C THR A 3 12.48 4.49 20.83
N LEU A 4 12.40 3.68 19.76
CA LEU A 4 11.17 3.44 18.98
C LEU A 4 10.51 2.07 19.26
N CYS A 5 11.07 1.25 20.15
CA CYS A 5 10.60 -0.11 20.44
C CYS A 5 9.81 -0.25 21.76
N GLU A 6 9.58 0.83 22.51
CA GLU A 6 8.93 0.73 23.84
C GLU A 6 7.40 0.80 23.80
N SER A 7 6.78 1.11 22.65
CA SER A 7 5.33 1.03 22.50
C SER A 7 4.90 -0.37 22.03
N GLY A 8 4.46 -1.19 22.97
CA GLY A 8 4.20 -2.64 22.90
C GLY A 8 3.49 -3.26 21.68
N ASP A 9 3.72 -4.58 21.58
CA ASP A 9 3.09 -5.68 20.80
C ASP A 9 3.73 -6.18 19.49
N LEU A 10 4.84 -5.62 19.02
CA LEU A 10 5.53 -6.15 17.83
C LEU A 10 6.62 -7.16 18.21
N ASP A 11 6.37 -8.44 17.96
CA ASP A 11 7.44 -9.45 18.06
C ASP A 11 8.57 -9.06 17.09
N ALA A 12 9.75 -8.77 17.63
CA ALA A 12 10.93 -8.37 16.88
C ALA A 12 11.38 -9.44 15.87
N LYS A 13 10.97 -10.70 16.05
CA LYS A 13 11.26 -11.81 15.13
C LYS A 13 10.20 -11.99 14.04
N SER A 14 9.10 -11.24 14.10
CA SER A 14 8.05 -11.32 13.09
C SER A 14 8.48 -10.68 11.77
N ALA A 15 7.98 -11.23 10.66
CA ALA A 15 8.14 -10.59 9.35
C ALA A 15 7.60 -9.15 9.33
N THR A 16 6.57 -8.89 10.13
CA THR A 16 5.96 -7.57 10.37
C THR A 16 6.98 -6.56 10.90
N ALA A 17 7.82 -6.93 11.87
CA ALA A 17 8.87 -6.04 12.41
C ALA A 17 9.89 -5.64 11.33
N LEU A 18 10.28 -6.60 10.49
CA LEU A 18 11.24 -6.36 9.40
C LEU A 18 10.70 -5.35 8.40
N TRP A 19 9.46 -5.52 7.96
CA TRP A 19 8.83 -4.60 7.01
C TRP A 19 8.67 -3.18 7.59
N VAL A 20 8.30 -3.06 8.87
CA VAL A 20 8.24 -1.77 9.56
C VAL A 20 9.61 -1.10 9.61
N ALA A 21 10.66 -1.84 9.95
CA ALA A 21 12.02 -1.32 10.00
C ALA A 21 12.54 -0.92 8.61
N MET A 22 12.21 -1.68 7.55
CA MET A 22 12.56 -1.35 6.17
C MET A 22 11.89 -0.05 5.71
N LEU A 23 10.60 0.14 6.00
CA LEU A 23 9.89 1.39 5.69
C LEU A 23 10.45 2.57 6.47
N ALA A 24 10.72 2.42 7.77
CA ALA A 24 11.33 3.45 8.59
C ALA A 24 12.72 3.86 8.07
N ARG A 25 13.53 2.89 7.63
CA ARG A 25 14.85 3.15 7.05
C ARG A 25 14.76 3.82 5.68
N GLN A 26 13.85 3.37 4.81
CA GLN A 26 13.58 4.05 3.54
C GLN A 26 13.10 5.49 3.76
N ASN A 27 12.32 5.75 4.81
CA ASN A 27 11.90 7.09 5.22
C ASN A 27 13.07 7.99 5.58
N GLN A 28 14.04 7.46 6.33
CA GLN A 28 15.26 8.20 6.68
C GLN A 28 16.17 8.45 5.47
N GLN A 29 16.28 7.50 4.54
CA GLN A 29 17.25 7.57 3.44
C GLN A 29 16.80 8.39 2.23
N LEU A 30 15.49 8.52 1.99
CA LEU A 30 14.94 9.17 0.78
C LEU A 30 14.01 10.36 1.09
N PRO A 31 14.38 11.28 1.99
CA PRO A 31 13.48 12.31 2.52
C PRO A 31 12.77 13.05 1.38
N THR A 32 11.45 13.17 1.45
CA THR A 32 10.71 13.92 0.43
C THR A 32 10.75 15.39 0.79
N THR A 33 10.94 16.25 -0.21
CA THR A 33 10.92 17.71 -0.05
C THR A 33 9.59 18.23 0.52
N SER A 34 8.49 17.49 0.32
CA SER A 34 7.18 17.80 0.88
C SER A 34 6.93 17.19 2.27
N GLY A 35 7.80 16.29 2.76
CA GLY A 35 7.56 15.48 3.95
C GLY A 35 6.47 14.41 3.80
N LYS A 36 5.79 14.33 2.65
CA LYS A 36 4.70 13.39 2.37
C LYS A 36 5.19 12.20 1.56
N ARG A 37 4.73 10.99 1.90
CA ARG A 37 4.95 9.75 1.14
C ARG A 37 3.68 8.93 1.11
N VAL A 38 3.38 8.39 -0.07
CA VAL A 38 2.29 7.45 -0.27
C VAL A 38 2.85 6.04 -0.07
N VAL A 39 2.40 5.36 0.99
CA VAL A 39 2.65 3.93 1.16
C VAL A 39 1.39 3.21 0.70
N VAL A 40 1.47 2.49 -0.41
CA VAL A 40 0.34 1.70 -0.89
C VAL A 40 0.61 0.22 -0.65
N MET A 41 -0.37 -0.48 -0.09
CA MET A 41 -0.24 -1.88 0.30
C MET A 41 -1.45 -2.69 -0.19
N ASP A 42 -1.19 -3.92 -0.62
CA ASP A 42 -2.23 -4.89 -0.95
C ASP A 42 -2.93 -5.41 0.32
N SER A 43 -4.20 -5.78 0.21
CA SER A 43 -4.98 -6.57 1.17
C SER A 43 -4.25 -7.78 1.79
N TYR A 44 -3.24 -8.35 1.13
CA TYR A 44 -2.45 -9.48 1.65
C TYR A 44 -1.49 -9.07 2.78
N TYR A 45 -1.04 -7.81 2.79
CA TYR A 45 -0.15 -7.25 3.81
C TYR A 45 -0.89 -6.39 4.86
N THR A 46 -2.19 -6.16 4.65
CA THR A 46 -3.10 -5.60 5.66
C THR A 46 -3.56 -6.67 6.68
N ARG A 47 -2.68 -7.57 7.13
CA ARG A 47 -2.96 -8.27 8.38
C ARG A 47 -3.00 -7.21 9.48
N HIS A 48 -4.06 -7.23 10.27
CA HIS A 48 -4.41 -6.21 11.25
C HIS A 48 -3.23 -5.81 12.16
N SER A 49 -2.28 -6.71 12.42
CA SER A 49 -1.06 -6.41 13.19
C SER A 49 -0.08 -5.50 12.44
N PHE A 50 0.18 -5.69 11.15
CA PHE A 50 1.13 -4.86 10.39
C PHE A 50 0.60 -3.45 10.13
N ALA A 51 -0.66 -3.35 9.72
CA ALA A 51 -1.35 -2.08 9.61
C ALA A 51 -1.39 -1.34 10.97
N LYS A 52 -1.67 -2.04 12.08
CA LYS A 52 -1.69 -1.47 13.44
C LYS A 52 -0.32 -0.93 13.89
N HIS A 53 0.79 -1.51 13.46
CA HIS A 53 2.13 -1.02 13.86
C HIS A 53 2.67 0.09 12.96
N ILE A 54 2.35 0.09 11.65
CA ILE A 54 2.51 1.31 10.84
C ILE A 54 1.63 2.42 11.41
N LEU A 55 0.40 2.09 11.82
CA LEU A 55 -0.49 3.02 12.51
C LEU A 55 0.07 3.50 13.84
N GLN A 56 0.71 2.67 14.67
CA GLN A 56 1.37 3.15 15.90
C GLN A 56 2.55 4.09 15.64
N ILE A 57 3.23 3.94 14.49
CA ILE A 57 4.22 4.92 14.02
C ILE A 57 3.53 6.20 13.49
N THR A 58 2.23 6.14 13.20
CA THR A 58 1.39 7.24 12.72
C THR A 58 0.16 7.53 13.62
N SER A 59 0.25 7.30 14.94
CA SER A 59 -0.78 7.68 15.95
C SER A 59 -2.04 6.81 16.18
N GLY A 60 -2.07 5.54 15.76
CA GLY A 60 -2.54 4.43 16.61
C GLY A 60 -4.03 4.12 16.83
N GLU A 61 -5.02 4.87 16.35
CA GLU A 61 -6.42 4.55 16.68
C GLU A 61 -7.39 4.86 15.53
N ILE A 62 -7.77 3.88 14.70
CA ILE A 62 -8.82 4.08 13.69
C ILE A 62 -9.97 3.10 13.91
N ARG A 63 -11.19 3.63 14.07
CA ARG A 63 -12.43 2.83 14.16
C ARG A 63 -13.00 2.54 12.77
N VAL A 64 -13.52 1.33 12.62
CA VAL A 64 -14.05 0.76 11.37
C VAL A 64 -15.35 1.46 10.97
N VAL A 65 -15.25 2.55 10.20
CA VAL A 65 -16.35 3.06 9.34
C VAL A 65 -16.31 2.39 7.95
N VAL A 66 -15.29 1.55 7.72
CA VAL A 66 -15.06 0.87 6.45
C VAL A 66 -16.10 -0.21 6.16
N GLU A 67 -16.67 -0.87 7.17
CA GLU A 67 -17.64 -1.95 6.98
C GLU A 67 -18.89 -1.49 6.23
N SER A 68 -19.46 -0.34 6.59
CA SER A 68 -20.64 0.19 5.90
C SER A 68 -20.34 0.55 4.45
N ALA A 69 -19.16 1.12 4.17
CA ALA A 69 -18.72 1.42 2.81
C ALA A 69 -18.44 0.16 1.98
N VAL A 70 -17.88 -0.89 2.60
CA VAL A 70 -17.64 -2.19 1.96
C VAL A 70 -18.96 -2.88 1.63
N VAL A 71 -19.91 -2.91 2.58
CA VAL A 71 -21.25 -3.46 2.36
C VAL A 71 -21.99 -2.67 1.29
N ALA A 72 -21.89 -1.34 1.29
CA ALA A 72 -22.51 -0.50 0.26
C ALA A 72 -21.91 -0.69 -1.14
N LEU A 73 -20.69 -1.18 -1.24
CA LEU A 73 -20.05 -1.52 -2.51
C LEU A 73 -20.19 -3.00 -2.88
N ASP A 74 -20.73 -3.83 -1.99
CA ASP A 74 -21.07 -5.20 -2.33
C ASP A 74 -22.28 -5.20 -3.27
N GLY A 75 -22.12 -5.85 -4.43
CA GLY A 75 -23.07 -5.76 -5.54
C GLY A 75 -23.03 -4.48 -6.38
N ALA A 76 -22.21 -3.48 -6.04
CA ALA A 76 -22.03 -2.29 -6.88
C ALA A 76 -21.26 -2.62 -8.18
N ASP A 77 -21.44 -1.75 -9.19
CA ASP A 77 -20.77 -1.88 -10.48
C ASP A 77 -19.23 -1.86 -10.35
N HIS A 78 -18.56 -2.63 -11.20
CA HIS A 78 -17.11 -2.67 -11.25
C HIS A 78 -16.54 -1.28 -11.57
N GLY A 79 -15.64 -0.79 -10.72
CA GLY A 79 -15.10 0.56 -10.78
C GLY A 79 -15.75 1.56 -9.85
N SER A 80 -16.87 1.20 -9.22
CA SER A 80 -17.47 2.02 -8.15
C SER A 80 -16.50 2.13 -6.98
N TRP A 81 -16.48 3.28 -6.32
CA TRP A 81 -15.62 3.50 -5.17
C TRP A 81 -16.21 4.53 -4.21
N LYS A 82 -15.75 4.49 -2.97
CA LYS A 82 -16.11 5.44 -1.91
C LYS A 82 -14.86 5.91 -1.19
N LEU A 83 -14.87 7.16 -0.76
CA LEU A 83 -13.84 7.73 0.12
C LEU A 83 -14.39 7.73 1.54
N VAL A 84 -13.66 7.10 2.46
CA VAL A 84 -14.03 7.07 3.88
C VAL A 84 -13.01 7.90 4.64
N ALA A 85 -13.46 8.86 5.43
CA ALA A 85 -12.58 9.66 6.28
C ALA A 85 -11.84 8.75 7.27
N ALA A 86 -10.56 9.02 7.51
CA ALA A 86 -9.88 8.42 8.64
C ALA A 86 -10.36 9.12 9.91
N ILE A 87 -10.91 8.34 10.84
CA ILE A 87 -11.44 8.84 12.10
C ILE A 87 -10.58 8.28 13.22
N GLU A 88 -9.95 9.19 13.96
CA GLU A 88 -9.13 8.91 15.13
C GLU A 88 -9.85 9.39 16.38
N PRO A 89 -9.74 8.70 17.52
CA PRO A 89 -10.06 9.29 18.80
C PRO A 89 -9.20 10.52 19.07
N VAL A 90 -9.74 11.43 19.88
CA VAL A 90 -9.00 12.60 20.35
C VAL A 90 -7.91 12.15 21.32
N ASP A 91 -6.78 12.86 21.32
CA ASP A 91 -5.72 12.66 22.31
C ASP A 91 -6.29 12.61 23.74
N ASN A 92 -5.71 11.77 24.59
CA ASN A 92 -6.12 11.55 25.99
C ASN A 92 -7.39 10.70 26.22
N VAL A 93 -7.78 9.83 25.27
CA VAL A 93 -8.90 8.88 25.45
C VAL A 93 -8.83 8.12 26.77
N LYS A 94 -7.63 7.67 27.17
CA LYS A 94 -7.42 6.91 28.42
C LYS A 94 -7.73 7.74 29.66
N GLU A 95 -7.39 9.02 29.65
CA GLU A 95 -7.68 9.95 30.75
C GLU A 95 -9.17 10.26 30.81
N ALA A 96 -9.78 10.52 29.65
CA ALA A 96 -11.22 10.72 29.52
C ALA A 96 -12.02 9.48 29.97
N GLU A 97 -11.58 8.28 29.62
CA GLU A 97 -12.20 7.03 30.05
C GLU A 97 -12.06 6.83 31.57
N LYS A 98 -10.89 7.16 32.13
CA LYS A 98 -10.66 7.09 33.58
C LYS A 98 -11.55 8.09 34.33
N ALA A 99 -11.65 9.32 33.86
CA ALA A 99 -12.52 10.34 34.42
C ALA A 99 -14.00 9.92 34.32
N HIS A 100 -14.43 9.39 33.18
CA HIS A 100 -15.77 8.83 33.00
C HIS A 100 -16.03 7.71 34.00
N LYS A 101 -15.14 6.71 34.09
CA LYS A 101 -15.27 5.61 35.06
C LYS A 101 -15.35 6.11 36.50
N GLN A 102 -14.60 7.14 36.87
CA GLN A 102 -14.66 7.76 38.20
C GLN A 102 -16.03 8.42 38.44
N ASN A 103 -16.54 9.20 37.50
CA ASN A 103 -17.86 9.84 37.60
C ASN A 103 -19.00 8.82 37.68
N GLN A 104 -18.85 7.67 36.99
CA GLN A 104 -19.83 6.59 36.95
C GLN A 104 -19.79 5.67 38.20
N LYS A 105 -18.83 5.83 39.13
CA LYS A 105 -18.74 4.98 40.33
C LYS A 105 -19.89 5.21 41.29
N HIS A 106 -20.34 6.45 41.45
CA HIS A 106 -21.34 6.84 42.44
C HIS A 106 -22.79 6.72 41.96
N LEU A 107 -22.99 6.51 40.65
CA LEU A 107 -24.31 6.38 40.04
C LEU A 107 -24.89 4.96 40.24
N LYS A 108 -26.21 4.87 40.37
CA LYS A 108 -26.92 3.58 40.40
C LYS A 108 -26.76 2.88 39.05
N LYS A 109 -26.83 1.55 39.04
CA LYS A 109 -26.64 0.76 37.81
C LYS A 109 -27.56 1.19 36.65
N SER A 110 -28.77 1.63 36.95
CA SER A 110 -29.75 2.14 35.98
C SER A 110 -29.38 3.48 35.35
N GLU A 111 -28.51 4.25 35.99
CA GLU A 111 -28.10 5.61 35.57
C GLU A 111 -26.73 5.60 34.89
N LYS A 112 -26.05 4.45 34.84
CA LYS A 112 -24.72 4.37 34.27
C LYS A 112 -24.77 4.44 32.75
N THR A 113 -23.95 5.31 32.18
CA THR A 113 -23.81 5.46 30.73
C THR A 113 -22.51 4.83 30.23
N PRO A 114 -22.53 4.21 29.03
CA PRO A 114 -21.31 3.71 28.41
C PRO A 114 -20.39 4.88 28.04
N PHE A 115 -19.08 4.68 28.15
CA PHE A 115 -18.11 5.66 27.67
C PHE A 115 -18.16 5.70 26.14
N VAL A 116 -18.39 6.90 25.59
CA VAL A 116 -18.31 7.15 24.15
C VAL A 116 -17.05 8.00 23.92
N PRO A 117 -16.00 7.46 23.27
CA PRO A 117 -14.82 8.24 22.99
C PRO A 117 -15.16 9.37 22.02
N GLN A 118 -14.59 10.56 22.27
CA GLN A 118 -14.63 11.64 21.29
C GLN A 118 -13.75 11.24 20.10
N LEU A 119 -14.30 11.43 18.90
CA LEU A 119 -13.65 11.09 17.64
C LEU A 119 -13.43 12.38 16.83
N GLN A 120 -12.30 12.46 16.15
CA GLN A 120 -11.89 13.53 15.26
C GLN A 120 -11.41 12.95 13.92
N ARG A 121 -11.51 13.73 12.84
CA ARG A 121 -11.01 13.30 11.53
C ARG A 121 -9.51 13.56 11.43
N SER A 122 -8.79 12.55 10.98
CA SER A 122 -7.37 12.66 10.72
C SER A 122 -7.13 13.59 9.53
N PRO A 123 -6.26 14.60 9.66
CA PRO A 123 -6.04 15.57 8.61
C PRO A 123 -5.42 14.89 7.38
N HIS A 124 -5.98 15.15 6.19
CA HIS A 124 -5.50 14.64 4.91
C HIS A 124 -5.41 13.10 4.79
N ALA A 125 -6.12 12.36 5.64
CA ALA A 125 -6.08 10.90 5.63
C ALA A 125 -7.47 10.27 5.43
N GLY A 126 -7.48 9.08 4.82
CA GLY A 126 -8.68 8.33 4.56
C GLY A 126 -8.45 7.01 3.86
N TYR A 127 -9.55 6.32 3.62
CA TYR A 127 -9.60 5.03 2.94
C TYR A 127 -10.35 5.17 1.64
N ILE A 128 -9.77 4.66 0.57
CA ILE A 128 -10.44 4.49 -0.71
C ILE A 128 -10.91 3.04 -0.76
N VAL A 129 -12.23 2.86 -0.71
CA VAL A 129 -12.88 1.57 -0.89
C VAL A 129 -13.22 1.43 -2.36
N PHE A 130 -12.52 0.56 -3.07
CA PHE A 130 -12.63 0.42 -4.52
C PHE A 130 -13.20 -0.94 -4.89
N ARG A 131 -14.26 -0.95 -5.71
CA ARG A 131 -14.89 -2.16 -6.22
C ARG A 131 -14.20 -2.64 -7.50
N ASP A 132 -13.31 -3.60 -7.37
CA ASP A 132 -12.73 -4.33 -8.50
C ASP A 132 -13.47 -5.68 -8.69
N LYS A 133 -12.78 -6.80 -8.98
CA LYS A 133 -13.39 -8.14 -8.90
C LYS A 133 -13.84 -8.48 -7.47
N ARG A 134 -13.11 -7.98 -6.48
CA ARG A 134 -13.47 -7.93 -5.07
C ARG A 134 -13.39 -6.49 -4.58
N VAL A 135 -13.99 -6.18 -3.44
CA VAL A 135 -13.75 -4.90 -2.78
C VAL A 135 -12.31 -4.88 -2.27
N VAL A 136 -11.57 -3.85 -2.65
CA VAL A 136 -10.17 -3.62 -2.25
C VAL A 136 -10.11 -2.32 -1.47
N LEU A 137 -9.35 -2.34 -0.37
CA LEU A 137 -9.18 -1.19 0.50
C LEU A 137 -7.80 -0.58 0.31
N PHE A 138 -7.74 0.73 0.07
CA PHE A 138 -6.51 1.49 0.01
C PHE A 138 -6.51 2.52 1.12
N TYR A 139 -5.51 2.50 1.98
CA TYR A 139 -5.27 3.58 2.93
C TYR A 139 -4.37 4.65 2.29
N THR A 140 -4.64 5.92 2.57
CA THR A 140 -3.77 7.04 2.19
C THR A 140 -3.81 8.14 3.24
N ASN A 141 -2.65 8.73 3.51
CA ASN A 141 -2.46 9.94 4.32
C ASN A 141 -2.04 11.14 3.44
N ASP A 142 -2.25 11.05 2.13
CA ASP A 142 -1.89 12.08 1.15
C ASP A 142 -3.10 12.64 0.39
N LEU A 143 -4.26 12.67 1.04
CA LEU A 143 -5.43 13.36 0.49
C LEU A 143 -5.12 14.86 0.35
N ALA A 144 -5.63 15.48 -0.72
CA ALA A 144 -5.49 16.92 -0.94
C ALA A 144 -6.13 17.73 0.18
N VAL A 145 -7.29 17.28 0.66
CA VAL A 145 -8.11 17.91 1.70
C VAL A 145 -8.72 16.83 2.58
N THR A 146 -8.93 17.12 3.86
CA THR A 146 -9.67 16.24 4.78
C THR A 146 -11.16 16.19 4.39
N PRO A 147 -11.74 14.99 4.20
CA PRO A 147 -13.17 14.85 3.91
C PRO A 147 -14.05 15.47 4.99
N LEU A 148 -15.12 16.16 4.60
CA LEU A 148 -16.09 16.74 5.53
C LEU A 148 -17.06 15.70 6.10
N GLU A 149 -17.38 14.69 5.30
CA GLU A 149 -18.24 13.56 5.68
C GLU A 149 -17.43 12.29 5.92
N ASP A 150 -18.00 11.39 6.71
CA ASP A 150 -17.35 10.12 7.04
C ASP A 150 -17.26 9.19 5.84
N ILE A 151 -18.24 9.25 4.93
CA ILE A 151 -18.29 8.43 3.71
C ILE A 151 -18.79 9.31 2.56
N LEU A 152 -17.92 9.53 1.59
CA LEU A 152 -18.25 10.22 0.34
C LEU A 152 -18.33 9.21 -0.82
N ASP A 153 -19.30 9.41 -1.70
CA ASP A 153 -19.36 8.65 -2.94
C ASP A 153 -18.26 9.08 -3.92
N GLY A 154 -17.68 8.12 -4.66
CA GLY A 154 -16.65 8.41 -5.65
C GLY A 154 -17.10 9.32 -6.80
N SER A 155 -18.42 9.43 -7.04
CA SER A 155 -18.96 10.41 -7.99
C SER A 155 -18.98 11.84 -7.45
N ALA A 156 -18.88 12.03 -6.13
CA ALA A 156 -18.93 13.35 -5.51
C ALA A 156 -17.69 14.19 -5.89
N PRO A 157 -17.86 15.47 -6.25
CA PRO A 157 -16.75 16.36 -6.58
C PRO A 157 -15.73 16.49 -5.43
N GLU A 158 -16.22 16.48 -4.19
CA GLU A 158 -15.38 16.52 -2.99
C GLU A 158 -14.47 15.28 -2.92
N ALA A 159 -15.02 14.07 -3.08
CA ALA A 159 -14.22 12.85 -3.05
C ALA A 159 -13.12 12.85 -4.12
N GLN A 160 -13.45 13.34 -5.32
CA GLN A 160 -12.49 13.46 -6.42
C GLN A 160 -11.41 14.50 -6.11
N ALA A 161 -11.77 15.65 -5.54
CA ALA A 161 -10.83 16.69 -5.12
C ALA A 161 -9.89 16.17 -4.01
N CYS A 162 -10.44 15.53 -2.97
CA CYS A 162 -9.68 14.90 -1.89
C CYS A 162 -8.67 13.88 -2.43
N CYS A 163 -9.02 13.10 -3.45
CA CYS A 163 -8.14 12.10 -4.05
C CYS A 163 -7.10 12.65 -5.04
N ARG A 164 -6.92 13.97 -5.13
CA ARG A 164 -6.07 14.64 -6.14
C ARG A 164 -6.51 14.31 -7.57
N GLY A 165 -7.81 14.24 -7.77
CA GLY A 165 -8.45 13.91 -9.03
C GLY A 165 -8.68 12.41 -9.27
N ILE A 166 -9.01 12.12 -10.51
CA ILE A 166 -9.34 10.79 -11.01
C ILE A 166 -8.47 10.46 -12.22
N SER A 167 -8.21 9.18 -12.42
CA SER A 167 -7.50 8.67 -13.57
C SER A 167 -8.26 7.49 -14.17
N PHE A 168 -7.92 7.13 -15.41
CA PHE A 168 -8.48 5.97 -16.07
C PHE A 168 -7.57 4.76 -15.86
N VAL A 169 -8.15 3.68 -15.37
CA VAL A 169 -7.49 2.39 -15.23
C VAL A 169 -8.12 1.41 -16.21
N GLN A 170 -7.30 0.71 -16.97
CA GLN A 170 -7.75 -0.36 -17.84
C GLN A 170 -8.05 -1.62 -17.02
N ARG A 171 -9.31 -2.07 -17.04
CA ARG A 171 -9.77 -3.25 -16.31
C ARG A 171 -10.48 -4.23 -17.21
N TRP A 172 -10.38 -5.50 -16.83
CA TRP A 172 -11.14 -6.58 -17.45
C TRP A 172 -12.56 -6.55 -16.90
N THR A 173 -13.50 -6.05 -17.70
CA THR A 173 -14.91 -5.95 -17.34
C THR A 173 -15.67 -7.12 -17.97
N GLY A 174 -16.26 -7.97 -17.12
CA GLY A 174 -17.09 -9.09 -17.54
C GLY A 174 -16.37 -10.44 -17.72
N THR A 175 -17.16 -11.48 -17.92
CA THR A 175 -16.71 -12.88 -18.02
C THR A 175 -16.40 -13.34 -19.45
N LYS A 176 -16.67 -12.51 -20.47
CA LYS A 176 -16.74 -12.97 -21.88
C LYS A 176 -15.93 -12.17 -22.90
N VAL A 177 -15.16 -11.14 -22.54
CA VAL A 177 -14.51 -10.28 -23.56
C VAL A 177 -13.01 -10.13 -23.32
N PHE A 178 -12.21 -10.48 -24.34
CA PHE A 178 -10.77 -10.24 -24.44
C PHE A 178 -10.41 -8.74 -24.62
N ARG A 179 -11.24 -7.81 -24.11
CA ARG A 179 -10.99 -6.37 -24.15
C ARG A 179 -11.04 -5.76 -22.76
N ARG A 180 -10.09 -4.87 -22.48
CA ARG A 180 -10.08 -4.04 -21.28
C ARG A 180 -10.95 -2.80 -21.52
N SER A 181 -11.76 -2.43 -20.54
CA SER A 181 -12.50 -1.17 -20.51
C SER A 181 -11.79 -0.16 -19.62
N ASN A 182 -11.96 1.13 -19.93
CA ASN A 182 -11.48 2.21 -19.08
C ASN A 182 -12.47 2.42 -17.93
N VAL A 183 -11.96 2.33 -16.72
CA VAL A 183 -12.70 2.54 -15.48
C VAL A 183 -12.15 3.81 -14.81
N ARG A 184 -13.04 4.69 -14.34
CA ARG A 184 -12.65 5.87 -13.57
C ARG A 184 -12.30 5.42 -12.15
N ALA A 185 -11.07 5.70 -11.73
CA ALA A 185 -10.59 5.37 -10.40
C ALA A 185 -9.83 6.55 -9.79
N PRO A 186 -9.73 6.63 -8.45
CA PRO A 186 -8.88 7.62 -7.79
C PRO A 186 -7.43 7.54 -8.25
N THR A 187 -6.74 8.67 -8.28
CA THR A 187 -5.31 8.75 -8.66
C THR A 187 -4.44 7.75 -7.86
N HIS A 188 -4.73 7.57 -6.57
CA HIS A 188 -4.07 6.59 -5.70
C HIS A 188 -4.15 5.15 -6.22
N VAL A 189 -5.31 4.74 -6.75
CA VAL A 189 -5.52 3.40 -7.33
C VAL A 189 -4.75 3.25 -8.64
N ALA A 190 -4.68 4.30 -9.46
CA ALA A 190 -3.88 4.30 -10.68
C ALA A 190 -2.38 4.18 -10.38
N ILE A 191 -1.89 4.93 -9.38
CA ILE A 191 -0.51 4.85 -8.86
C ILE A 191 -0.21 3.44 -8.37
N TYR A 192 -1.08 2.86 -7.53
CA TYR A 192 -0.95 1.48 -7.07
C TYR A 192 -0.77 0.50 -8.23
N ASN A 193 -1.69 0.53 -9.20
CA ASN A 193 -1.64 -0.37 -10.34
C ASN A 193 -0.37 -0.17 -11.18
N LYS A 194 0.17 1.05 -11.25
CA LYS A 194 1.40 1.34 -11.99
C LYS A 194 2.60 0.64 -11.35
N PHE A 195 2.73 0.71 -10.03
CA PHE A 195 3.93 0.25 -9.30
C PHE A 195 3.84 -1.19 -8.77
N MET A 196 2.65 -1.70 -8.46
CA MET A 196 2.52 -3.05 -7.88
C MET A 196 2.87 -4.17 -8.85
N ASN A 197 2.78 -3.89 -10.14
CA ASN A 197 3.14 -4.87 -11.17
C ASN A 197 4.67 -4.99 -11.37
N ASP A 198 5.50 -4.23 -10.65
CA ASP A 198 6.94 -4.19 -10.92
C ASP A 198 7.64 -5.50 -10.57
N VAL A 199 7.29 -6.14 -9.44
CA VAL A 199 7.84 -7.46 -9.06
C VAL A 199 7.43 -8.54 -10.04
N ASP A 200 6.15 -8.57 -10.42
CA ASP A 200 5.62 -9.54 -11.39
C ASP A 200 6.21 -9.32 -12.78
N ARG A 201 6.43 -8.06 -13.19
CA ARG A 201 7.11 -7.72 -14.44
C ARG A 201 8.56 -8.19 -14.41
N PHE A 202 9.27 -7.99 -13.31
CA PHE A 202 10.62 -8.51 -13.15
C PHE A 202 10.63 -10.04 -13.26
N ASP A 203 9.74 -10.74 -12.56
CA ASP A 203 9.66 -12.20 -12.63
C ASP A 203 9.28 -12.69 -14.03
N GLN A 204 8.37 -11.99 -14.71
CA GLN A 204 8.00 -12.26 -16.09
C GLN A 204 9.21 -12.10 -17.02
N MET A 205 9.92 -10.98 -16.97
CA MET A 205 11.14 -10.75 -17.76
C MET A 205 12.17 -11.85 -17.51
N ARG A 206 12.42 -12.18 -16.24
CA ARG A 206 13.31 -13.27 -15.83
C ARG A 206 12.87 -14.62 -16.40
N SER A 207 11.58 -14.91 -16.39
CA SER A 207 11.02 -16.18 -16.88
C SER A 207 11.14 -16.36 -18.41
N THR A 208 11.20 -15.26 -19.17
CA THR A 208 11.34 -15.31 -20.65
C THR A 208 12.77 -15.62 -21.09
N ASN A 209 13.78 -15.27 -20.28
CA ASN A 209 15.19 -15.52 -20.59
C ASN A 209 15.93 -16.09 -19.37
N PRO A 210 15.53 -17.26 -18.83
CA PRO A 210 16.06 -17.75 -17.57
C PRO A 210 17.44 -18.37 -17.75
N THR A 211 18.36 -18.11 -16.82
CA THR A 211 19.65 -18.83 -16.73
C THR A 211 19.51 -20.17 -15.99
N ARG A 212 18.29 -20.47 -15.53
CA ARG A 212 17.94 -21.67 -14.77
C ARG A 212 18.20 -22.95 -15.57
N ARG A 213 18.93 -23.89 -14.97
CA ARG A 213 19.05 -25.27 -15.46
C ARG A 213 18.18 -26.22 -14.64
N ARG A 214 17.70 -27.30 -15.26
CA ARG A 214 16.94 -28.35 -14.56
C ARG A 214 17.89 -29.08 -13.60
N GLY A 215 17.66 -28.94 -12.29
CA GLY A 215 18.49 -29.57 -11.27
C GLY A 215 17.73 -29.73 -9.94
N LYS A 216 18.09 -30.75 -9.15
CA LYS A 216 17.51 -31.00 -7.82
C LYS A 216 18.16 -30.18 -6.71
N ARG A 217 19.28 -29.51 -6.99
CA ARG A 217 20.09 -28.78 -6.02
C ARG A 217 19.54 -27.36 -5.82
N LEU A 218 19.00 -27.09 -4.62
CA LEU A 218 18.43 -25.78 -4.28
C LEU A 218 19.46 -24.65 -4.40
N HIS A 219 20.69 -24.85 -3.92
CA HIS A 219 21.76 -23.84 -4.00
C HIS A 219 22.04 -23.38 -5.43
N MET A 220 22.03 -24.31 -6.40
CA MET A 220 22.20 -23.95 -7.82
C MET A 220 21.02 -23.14 -8.36
N SER A 221 19.80 -23.43 -7.89
CA SER A 221 18.61 -22.65 -8.29
C SER A 221 18.71 -21.22 -7.76
N ILE A 222 19.10 -21.05 -6.49
CA ILE A 222 19.32 -19.73 -5.88
C ILE A 222 20.45 -18.98 -6.60
N PHE A 223 21.57 -19.64 -6.88
CA PHE A 223 22.69 -19.02 -7.61
C PHE A 223 22.26 -18.52 -8.99
N THR A 224 21.57 -19.35 -9.79
CA THR A 224 21.09 -18.91 -11.12
C THR A 224 20.06 -17.79 -11.04
N TRP A 225 19.27 -17.74 -9.97
CA TRP A 225 18.33 -16.64 -9.73
C TRP A 225 19.05 -15.33 -9.41
N LEU A 226 20.07 -15.38 -8.54
CA LEU A 226 20.90 -14.21 -8.22
C LEU A 226 21.68 -13.71 -9.43
N LEU A 227 22.16 -14.62 -10.28
CA LEU A 227 22.82 -14.27 -11.53
C LEU A 227 21.86 -13.57 -12.50
N ASP A 228 20.64 -14.09 -12.66
CA ASP A 228 19.61 -13.42 -13.45
C ASP A 228 19.30 -12.01 -12.90
N LEU A 229 19.16 -11.86 -11.58
CA LEU A 229 18.94 -10.57 -10.93
C LEU A 229 20.08 -9.57 -11.22
N ALA A 230 21.34 -10.01 -11.09
CA ALA A 230 22.51 -9.17 -11.36
C ALA A 230 22.54 -8.68 -12.81
N ILE A 231 22.26 -9.57 -13.77
CA ILE A 231 22.22 -9.22 -15.20
C ILE A 231 21.10 -8.21 -15.50
N HIS A 232 19.90 -8.40 -14.95
CA HIS A 232 18.79 -7.47 -15.16
C HIS A 232 19.11 -6.09 -14.58
N ASN A 233 19.69 -6.03 -13.37
CA ASN A 233 20.10 -4.76 -12.77
C ASN A 233 21.19 -4.06 -13.60
N ALA A 234 22.21 -4.79 -14.05
CA ALA A 234 23.26 -4.25 -14.92
C ALA A 234 22.68 -3.73 -16.25
N PHE A 235 21.74 -4.47 -16.85
CA PHE A 235 21.04 -4.05 -18.05
C PHE A 235 20.24 -2.76 -17.83
N THR A 236 19.44 -2.67 -16.76
CA THR A 236 18.72 -1.43 -16.42
C THR A 236 19.68 -0.25 -16.22
N LEU A 237 20.80 -0.45 -15.51
CA LEU A 237 21.82 0.58 -15.33
C LEU A 237 22.43 1.03 -16.66
N SER A 238 22.80 0.09 -17.53
CA SER A 238 23.36 0.39 -18.86
C SER A 238 22.40 1.23 -19.71
N GLN A 239 21.09 0.94 -19.65
CA GLN A 239 20.07 1.74 -20.33
C GLN A 239 19.93 3.14 -19.72
N THR A 240 19.99 3.28 -18.39
CA THR A 240 19.91 4.60 -17.74
C THR A 240 21.11 5.49 -18.04
N PHE A 241 22.32 4.92 -18.15
CA PHE A 241 23.54 5.68 -18.46
C PHE A 241 23.73 5.98 -19.95
N SER A 242 22.96 5.32 -20.83
CA SER A 242 23.05 5.54 -22.28
C SER A 242 22.16 6.68 -22.80
N ASP A 243 21.61 7.52 -21.90
CA ASP A 243 20.86 8.77 -22.15
C ASP A 243 20.03 8.79 -23.46
N GLY A 244 18.98 7.98 -23.52
CA GLY A 244 17.93 8.07 -24.55
C GLY A 244 18.35 7.71 -25.99
N ASN A 245 19.64 7.51 -26.26
CA ASN A 245 20.18 7.05 -27.55
C ASN A 245 20.44 5.54 -27.59
N GLY A 246 20.03 4.82 -26.55
CA GLY A 246 20.00 3.37 -26.52
C GLY A 246 19.02 2.85 -27.56
N THR A 247 19.49 2.65 -28.79
CA THR A 247 18.91 1.69 -29.73
C THR A 247 18.47 0.46 -28.94
N GLY A 248 17.21 0.05 -29.10
CA GLY A 248 16.49 -0.91 -28.25
C GLY A 248 17.16 -2.28 -28.14
N LYS A 249 18.30 -2.34 -27.46
CA LYS A 249 19.04 -3.56 -27.19
C LYS A 249 18.17 -4.40 -26.27
N SER A 250 17.79 -5.57 -26.77
CA SER A 250 17.06 -6.53 -25.97
C SER A 250 17.96 -7.04 -24.83
N ILE A 251 17.34 -7.45 -23.73
CA ILE A 251 18.06 -8.09 -22.61
C ILE A 251 18.85 -9.34 -23.05
N ARG A 252 18.40 -10.00 -24.11
CA ARG A 252 19.11 -11.13 -24.72
C ARG A 252 20.44 -10.71 -25.32
N SER A 253 20.46 -9.62 -26.09
CA SER A 253 21.70 -9.07 -26.66
C SER A 253 22.68 -8.64 -25.55
N ALA A 254 22.18 -8.01 -24.48
CA ALA A 254 23.00 -7.67 -23.32
C ALA A 254 23.60 -8.93 -22.64
N LYS A 255 22.82 -10.02 -22.53
CA LYS A 255 23.33 -11.31 -22.02
C LYS A 255 24.44 -11.88 -22.90
N GLU A 256 24.28 -11.82 -24.23
CA GLU A 256 25.28 -12.31 -25.18
C GLU A 256 26.60 -11.51 -25.06
N GLU A 257 26.52 -10.18 -24.93
CA GLU A 257 27.69 -9.31 -24.69
C GLU A 257 28.40 -9.63 -23.37
N ILE A 258 27.64 -9.83 -22.28
CA ILE A 258 28.20 -10.21 -20.98
C ILE A 258 28.91 -11.56 -21.07
N VAL A 259 28.29 -12.55 -21.73
CA VAL A 259 28.90 -13.88 -21.92
C VAL A 259 30.17 -13.77 -22.75
N ALA A 260 30.15 -13.02 -23.85
CA ALA A 260 31.33 -12.82 -24.68
C ALA A 260 32.48 -12.21 -23.87
N ALA A 261 32.21 -11.14 -23.10
CA ALA A 261 33.20 -10.48 -22.25
C ALA A 261 33.78 -11.40 -21.17
N LEU A 262 32.94 -12.23 -20.54
CA LEU A 262 33.36 -13.17 -19.50
C LEU A 262 34.16 -14.36 -20.02
N VAL A 263 33.99 -14.73 -21.29
CA VAL A 263 34.73 -15.84 -21.93
C VAL A 263 36.03 -15.34 -22.59
N SER A 264 36.09 -14.07 -22.97
CA SER A 264 37.30 -13.45 -23.54
C SER A 264 38.32 -12.96 -22.50
N ALA A 265 37.96 -12.93 -21.22
CA ALA A 265 38.80 -12.52 -20.11
C ALA A 265 39.56 -13.72 -19.52
#